data_AF-M0PMT5-F1
#
_entry.id   AF-M0PMT5-F1
#
_cell.length_a   1.000
_cell.length_b   1.000
_cell.length_c   1.000
_cell.angle_alpha   90.00
_cell.angle_beta   90.00
_cell.angle_gamma   90.00
#
_symmetry.space_group_name_H-M   'P 1'
#
loop_
_entity.id
_entity.type
_entity.pdbx_description
1 polymer ?
#
loop_
_entity_poly.entity_id
_entity_poly.type
_entity_poly.pdbx_seq_one_letter_code
_entity_poly.pdbx_strand_id
1 'polypeptide(L)'
;MEQFLRGLKRREDIDFDFSRFDFEDVRVATEVPVPDGRIDLLLWCGEKWFVLCELKIDAAEGDGQTTKYARTETFQNVEADPTAVAESRRQYLFVTPEGTTPESEAFAAVEWSWIASRLRAVLDADYGSYPARSTGQLDDFVDTIETELTMTEHERNEAAKAELYVDYYDDLAEVTAAFESEWGDLIDGWGRRLAGALGGARLVEDPDGLPPVPESDVMLELSDGEDRRRYWLCRQASGDWSWLFPTDWWRHGERDEPVYRNDGPNTRVGFLHRPAADRDTVLGDRNLTFYLRNAPSGNEDFYPAFAQRFNSDKGVQDALPDRTERRGRKSNVLEATYDIDVEEHGDLFTAYVAALATAVDEHVVSNHELVGRIDEIYRQTREEL
;
A
#
# COMPACT_ATOMS: atom_id res chain seq x y z
N MET A 1 17.15 -43.57 -7.41
CA MET A 1 16.71 -44.66 -6.51
C MET A 1 17.88 -45.51 -6.00
N GLU A 2 18.68 -46.14 -6.87
CA GLU A 2 19.80 -46.99 -6.42
C GLU A 2 20.80 -46.28 -5.49
N GLN A 3 21.25 -45.06 -5.84
CA GLN A 3 22.19 -44.31 -5.00
C GLN A 3 21.60 -43.92 -3.65
N PHE A 4 20.29 -43.65 -3.59
CA PHE A 4 19.58 -43.36 -2.35
C PHE A 4 19.55 -44.60 -1.43
N LEU A 5 19.13 -45.76 -1.93
CA LEU A 5 19.10 -47.01 -1.16
C LEU A 5 20.50 -47.48 -0.74
N ARG A 6 21.50 -47.36 -1.62
CA ARG A 6 22.92 -47.60 -1.26
C ARG A 6 23.42 -46.63 -0.18
N GLY A 7 22.95 -45.39 -0.23
CA GLY A 7 23.22 -44.36 0.78
C GLY A 7 22.65 -44.76 2.14
N LEU A 8 21.39 -45.20 2.19
CA LEU A 8 20.73 -45.67 3.42
C LEU A 8 21.46 -46.87 4.03
N LYS A 9 21.79 -47.89 3.22
CA LYS A 9 22.53 -49.08 3.70
C LYS A 9 23.91 -48.77 4.31
N ARG A 10 24.51 -47.61 3.98
CA ARG A 10 25.83 -47.21 4.51
C ARG A 10 25.75 -46.32 5.75
N ARG A 11 24.55 -45.89 6.14
CA ARG A 11 24.35 -45.08 7.35
C ARG A 11 24.49 -45.96 8.58
N GLU A 12 25.24 -45.48 9.57
CA GLU A 12 25.51 -46.24 10.81
C GLU A 12 24.31 -46.26 11.75
N ASP A 13 23.40 -45.31 11.60
CA ASP A 13 22.17 -45.13 12.39
C ASP A 13 20.95 -45.84 11.78
N ILE A 14 21.13 -46.58 10.69
CA ILE A 14 20.07 -47.28 9.96
C ILE A 14 20.48 -48.73 9.69
N ASP A 15 19.76 -49.69 10.26
CA ASP A 15 19.93 -51.12 9.97
C ASP A 15 19.04 -51.55 8.79
N PHE A 16 19.45 -51.19 7.57
CA PHE A 16 18.73 -51.47 6.34
C PHE A 16 19.56 -52.28 5.35
N ASP A 17 18.99 -53.39 4.86
CA ASP A 17 19.57 -54.20 3.81
C ASP A 17 18.60 -54.45 2.65
N PHE A 18 19.12 -54.47 1.43
CA PHE A 18 18.37 -54.73 0.20
C PHE A 18 19.26 -55.43 -0.84
N SER A 19 18.63 -56.18 -1.76
CA SER A 19 19.34 -56.80 -2.86
C SER A 19 19.36 -55.87 -4.07
N ARG A 20 20.50 -55.76 -4.77
CA ARG A 20 20.56 -55.02 -6.05
C ARG A 20 19.69 -55.64 -7.14
N PHE A 21 19.31 -56.90 -7.00
CA PHE A 21 18.36 -57.55 -7.92
C PHE A 21 16.91 -57.12 -7.68
N ASP A 22 16.63 -56.36 -6.62
CA ASP A 22 15.27 -55.90 -6.31
C ASP A 22 14.86 -54.67 -7.13
N PHE A 23 15.80 -53.97 -7.79
CA PHE A 23 15.52 -52.69 -8.45
C PHE A 23 14.47 -52.74 -9.55
N GLU A 24 14.33 -53.87 -10.25
CA GLU A 24 13.34 -54.05 -11.31
C GLU A 24 11.90 -54.13 -10.75
N ASP A 25 11.76 -54.45 -9.46
CA ASP A 25 10.47 -54.67 -8.79
C ASP A 25 10.12 -53.56 -7.80
N VAL A 26 10.94 -52.49 -7.69
CA VAL A 26 10.66 -51.40 -6.75
C VAL A 26 9.49 -50.56 -7.24
N ARG A 27 8.53 -50.36 -6.35
CA ARG A 27 7.38 -49.49 -6.53
C ARG A 27 7.51 -48.25 -5.65
N VAL A 28 6.90 -47.16 -6.10
CA VAL A 28 6.87 -45.88 -5.41
C VAL A 28 5.44 -45.36 -5.42
N ALA A 29 4.99 -44.85 -4.28
CA ALA A 29 3.70 -44.17 -4.14
C ALA A 29 3.88 -42.94 -3.26
N THR A 30 3.15 -41.88 -3.58
CA THR A 30 3.09 -40.65 -2.81
C THR A 30 1.73 -40.51 -2.17
N GLU A 31 1.64 -39.78 -1.06
CA GLU A 31 0.37 -39.50 -0.38
C GLU A 31 -0.44 -40.77 -0.04
N VAL A 32 0.22 -41.80 0.47
CA VAL A 32 -0.39 -43.11 0.74
C VAL A 32 -1.30 -43.01 1.98
N PRO A 33 -2.62 -43.24 1.86
CA PRO A 33 -3.52 -43.13 3.00
C PRO A 33 -3.31 -44.28 4.00
N VAL A 34 -3.41 -43.95 5.28
CA VAL A 34 -3.42 -44.89 6.41
C VAL A 34 -4.59 -44.51 7.35
N PRO A 35 -5.05 -45.41 8.24
CA PRO A 35 -6.23 -45.14 9.07
C PRO A 35 -6.21 -43.79 9.81
N ASP A 36 -5.04 -43.37 10.29
CA ASP A 36 -4.85 -42.13 11.07
C ASP A 36 -3.87 -41.15 10.41
N GLY A 37 -3.92 -41.03 9.07
CA GLY A 37 -3.16 -40.01 8.35
C GLY A 37 -2.82 -40.37 6.91
N ARG A 38 -1.74 -39.76 6.41
CA ARG A 38 -1.28 -39.93 5.04
C ARG A 38 0.25 -39.86 5.02
N ILE A 39 0.88 -40.88 4.46
CA ILE A 39 2.33 -40.98 4.30
C ILE A 39 2.73 -40.19 3.07
N ASP A 40 3.75 -39.35 3.16
CA ASP A 40 4.20 -38.54 2.03
C ASP A 40 4.80 -39.39 0.90
N LEU A 41 5.66 -40.35 1.23
CA LEU A 41 6.32 -41.23 0.27
C LEU A 41 6.52 -42.65 0.81
N LEU A 42 6.16 -43.65 0.00
CA LEU A 42 6.40 -45.06 0.27
C LEU A 42 7.15 -45.69 -0.91
N LEU A 43 8.28 -46.34 -0.61
CA LEU A 43 9.01 -47.20 -1.54
C LEU A 43 8.95 -48.64 -1.05
N TRP A 44 8.67 -49.60 -1.92
CA TRP A 44 8.62 -51.00 -1.51
C TRP A 44 9.01 -51.97 -2.63
N CYS A 45 9.40 -53.18 -2.25
CA CYS A 45 9.67 -54.28 -3.17
C CYS A 45 8.95 -55.55 -2.69
N GLY A 46 7.70 -55.73 -3.13
CA GLY A 46 6.84 -56.83 -2.69
C GLY A 46 6.84 -56.97 -1.16
N GLU A 47 6.98 -58.21 -0.69
CA GLU A 47 7.11 -58.54 0.75
C GLU A 47 8.57 -58.51 1.24
N LYS A 48 9.53 -58.03 0.42
CA LYS A 48 10.96 -58.09 0.77
C LYS A 48 11.38 -56.98 1.72
N TRP A 49 10.97 -55.74 1.46
CA TRP A 49 11.31 -54.55 2.27
C TRP A 49 10.43 -53.36 1.88
N PHE A 50 10.34 -52.37 2.77
CA PHE A 50 9.80 -51.04 2.45
C PHE A 50 10.60 -49.92 3.13
N VAL A 51 10.52 -48.72 2.54
CA VAL A 51 11.00 -47.46 3.09
C VAL A 51 9.84 -46.47 3.09
N LEU A 52 9.44 -46.02 4.27
CA LEU A 52 8.42 -45.00 4.50
C LEU A 52 9.14 -43.69 4.81
N CYS A 53 8.81 -42.62 4.09
CA CYS A 53 9.33 -41.29 4.37
C CYS A 53 8.19 -40.33 4.74
N GLU A 54 8.38 -39.63 5.84
CA GLU A 54 7.62 -38.44 6.20
C GLU A 54 8.51 -37.22 5.94
N LEU A 55 7.99 -36.23 5.23
CA LEU A 55 8.75 -35.12 4.67
C LEU A 55 8.30 -33.79 5.31
N LYS A 56 9.25 -33.03 5.86
CA LYS A 56 9.00 -31.70 6.43
C LYS A 56 9.94 -30.66 5.83
N ILE A 57 9.43 -29.48 5.55
CA ILE A 57 10.22 -28.30 5.13
C ILE A 57 10.01 -27.20 6.18
N ASP A 58 8.80 -26.63 6.28
CA ASP A 58 8.49 -25.53 7.23
C ASP A 58 7.57 -25.94 8.38
N ALA A 59 7.13 -27.20 8.43
CA ALA A 59 6.23 -27.71 9.45
C ALA A 59 6.96 -28.62 10.45
N ALA A 60 6.64 -28.48 11.73
CA ALA A 60 7.04 -29.45 12.74
C ALA A 60 6.33 -30.80 12.53
N GLU A 61 6.78 -31.83 13.26
CA GLU A 61 6.04 -33.08 13.34
C GLU A 61 4.61 -32.82 13.85
N GLY A 62 3.61 -33.43 13.20
CA GLY A 62 2.25 -33.40 13.71
C GLY A 62 2.12 -34.27 14.97
N ASP A 63 1.17 -33.94 15.85
CA ASP A 63 0.96 -34.63 17.13
C ASP A 63 0.89 -36.17 16.98
N GLY A 64 1.91 -36.88 17.46
CA GLY A 64 2.03 -38.33 17.41
C GLY A 64 2.16 -38.94 16.02
N GLN A 65 2.48 -38.14 14.98
CA GLN A 65 2.40 -38.55 13.58
C GLN A 65 3.33 -39.73 13.26
N THR A 66 4.62 -39.65 13.59
CA THR A 66 5.57 -40.74 13.30
C THR A 66 5.24 -41.99 14.12
N THR A 67 4.75 -41.82 15.35
CA THR A 67 4.31 -42.94 16.20
C THR A 67 3.11 -43.67 15.61
N LYS A 68 2.14 -42.95 15.04
CA LYS A 68 0.97 -43.54 14.36
C LYS A 68 1.41 -44.34 13.13
N TYR A 69 2.32 -43.80 12.34
CA TYR A 69 2.77 -44.44 11.10
C TYR A 69 3.62 -45.69 11.37
N ALA A 70 4.48 -45.66 12.38
CA ALA A 70 5.27 -46.83 12.79
C ALA A 70 4.40 -48.02 13.27
N ARG A 71 3.18 -47.75 13.74
CA ARG A 71 2.24 -48.76 14.24
C ARG A 71 1.17 -49.16 13.23
N THR A 72 1.21 -48.62 12.02
CA THR A 72 0.18 -48.90 11.03
C THR A 72 0.33 -50.33 10.51
N GLU A 73 -0.78 -51.07 10.49
CA GLU A 73 -0.83 -52.46 10.00
C GLU A 73 -1.31 -52.54 8.55
N THR A 74 -1.71 -51.43 7.94
CA THR A 74 -2.26 -51.40 6.57
C THR A 74 -1.83 -50.16 5.82
N PHE A 75 -1.38 -50.33 4.57
CA PHE A 75 -1.28 -49.25 3.60
C PHE A 75 -2.48 -49.30 2.65
N GLN A 76 -3.22 -48.21 2.51
CA GLN A 76 -4.42 -48.19 1.67
C GLN A 76 -4.06 -47.83 0.22
N ASN A 77 -4.81 -48.39 -0.74
CA ASN A 77 -4.67 -48.11 -2.18
C ASN A 77 -3.29 -48.46 -2.79
N VAL A 78 -2.50 -49.30 -2.12
CA VAL A 78 -1.22 -49.81 -2.63
C VAL A 78 -1.11 -51.32 -2.40
N GLU A 79 -0.34 -52.01 -3.24
CA GLU A 79 -0.04 -53.44 -3.12
C GLU A 79 1.17 -53.66 -2.20
N ALA A 80 1.09 -53.14 -0.98
CA ALA A 80 2.11 -53.27 0.05
C ALA A 80 1.43 -53.60 1.39
N ASP A 81 1.86 -54.68 2.02
CA ASP A 81 1.39 -55.09 3.35
C ASP A 81 2.56 -54.97 4.34
N PRO A 82 2.51 -54.01 5.29
CA PRO A 82 3.59 -53.84 6.24
C PRO A 82 3.75 -55.06 7.14
N THR A 83 2.69 -55.83 7.40
CA THR A 83 2.72 -57.02 8.26
C THR A 83 3.42 -58.21 7.62
N ALA A 84 3.42 -58.26 6.27
CA ALA A 84 4.08 -59.32 5.50
C ALA A 84 5.61 -59.13 5.39
N VAL A 85 6.12 -57.92 5.67
CA VAL A 85 7.55 -57.59 5.62
C VAL A 85 8.18 -57.80 7.00
N ALA A 86 9.33 -58.47 7.08
CA ALA A 86 10.04 -58.64 8.36
C ALA A 86 10.46 -57.30 8.98
N GLU A 87 10.36 -57.13 10.30
CA GLU A 87 10.64 -55.87 11.00
C GLU A 87 12.02 -55.27 10.68
N SER A 88 13.06 -56.10 10.58
CA SER A 88 14.43 -55.68 10.20
C SER A 88 14.56 -55.21 8.75
N ARG A 89 13.47 -55.24 7.97
CA ARG A 89 13.40 -54.78 6.58
C ARG A 89 12.36 -53.67 6.37
N ARG A 90 11.87 -53.11 7.47
CA ARG A 90 10.98 -51.95 7.51
C ARG A 90 11.82 -50.73 7.87
N GLN A 91 11.98 -49.79 6.95
CA GLN A 91 12.69 -48.55 7.23
C GLN A 91 11.73 -47.37 7.28
N TYR A 92 11.91 -46.51 8.27
CA TYR A 92 11.16 -45.27 8.42
C TYR A 92 12.13 -44.09 8.46
N LEU A 93 11.86 -43.06 7.66
CA LEU A 93 12.70 -41.88 7.51
C LEU A 93 11.88 -40.64 7.82
N PHE A 94 12.40 -39.79 8.69
CA PHE A 94 11.84 -38.48 8.97
C PHE A 94 12.78 -37.44 8.37
N VAL A 95 12.35 -36.82 7.27
CA VAL A 95 13.21 -35.93 6.48
C VAL A 95 12.88 -34.48 6.83
N THR A 96 13.83 -33.75 7.40
CA THR A 96 13.67 -32.33 7.74
C THR A 96 14.87 -31.51 7.28
N PRO A 97 14.79 -30.16 7.27
CA PRO A 97 15.94 -29.32 6.92
C PRO A 97 17.17 -29.55 7.80
N GLU A 98 16.95 -29.73 9.10
CA GLU A 98 18.02 -29.76 10.12
C GLU A 98 18.23 -31.15 10.75
N GLY A 99 17.58 -32.20 10.24
CA GLY A 99 17.71 -33.55 10.80
C GLY A 99 17.09 -33.67 12.20
N THR A 100 15.98 -32.98 12.41
CA THR A 100 15.23 -32.95 13.67
C THR A 100 14.84 -34.36 14.11
N THR A 101 15.02 -34.66 15.40
CA THR A 101 14.66 -35.97 15.96
C THR A 101 13.14 -36.17 15.93
N PRO A 102 12.64 -37.27 15.34
CA PRO A 102 11.21 -37.62 15.37
C PRO A 102 10.76 -38.09 16.76
N GLU A 103 9.47 -38.02 17.04
CA GLU A 103 8.86 -38.56 18.26
C GLU A 103 9.00 -40.09 18.37
N SER A 104 8.95 -40.80 17.24
CA SER A 104 9.08 -42.26 17.19
C SER A 104 10.54 -42.70 17.04
N GLU A 105 11.01 -43.55 17.95
CA GLU A 105 12.33 -44.20 17.86
C GLU A 105 12.47 -45.14 16.64
N ALA A 106 11.37 -45.48 15.96
CA ALA A 106 11.40 -46.28 14.73
C ALA A 106 11.87 -45.47 13.51
N PHE A 107 11.77 -44.13 13.56
CA PHE A 107 12.16 -43.26 12.46
C PHE A 107 13.61 -42.79 12.62
N ALA A 108 14.37 -42.91 11.53
CA ALA A 108 15.69 -42.29 11.43
C ALA A 108 15.55 -40.84 10.94
N ALA A 109 16.22 -39.91 11.62
CA ALA A 109 16.28 -38.52 11.21
C ALA A 109 17.19 -38.34 9.99
N VAL A 110 16.70 -37.65 8.95
CA VAL A 110 17.43 -37.43 7.70
C VAL A 110 17.35 -35.96 7.32
N GLU A 111 18.48 -35.36 6.96
CA GLU A 111 18.50 -34.00 6.42
C GLU A 111 18.15 -33.99 4.93
N TRP A 112 17.39 -32.98 4.48
CA TRP A 112 17.20 -32.70 3.05
C TRP A 112 18.52 -32.48 2.31
N SER A 113 19.50 -31.85 2.96
CA SER A 113 20.87 -31.65 2.45
C SER A 113 21.54 -32.98 2.07
N TRP A 114 21.31 -34.02 2.88
CA TRP A 114 21.85 -35.36 2.62
C TRP A 114 21.18 -35.99 1.40
N ILE A 115 19.86 -35.86 1.25
CA ILE A 115 19.14 -36.36 0.07
C ILE A 115 19.63 -35.64 -1.18
N ALA A 116 19.70 -34.30 -1.16
CA ALA A 116 20.24 -33.49 -2.26
C ALA A 116 21.64 -33.96 -2.66
N SER A 117 22.54 -34.21 -1.70
CA SER A 117 23.90 -34.73 -1.98
C SER A 117 23.90 -36.10 -2.68
N ARG A 118 22.93 -36.97 -2.37
CA ARG A 118 22.80 -38.29 -3.03
C ARG A 118 22.28 -38.17 -4.45
N LEU A 119 21.35 -37.24 -4.70
CA LEU A 119 20.82 -36.96 -6.03
C LEU A 119 21.89 -36.28 -6.90
N ARG A 120 22.64 -35.33 -6.33
CA ARG A 120 23.76 -34.66 -7.02
C ARG A 120 24.87 -35.64 -7.41
N ALA A 121 25.19 -36.59 -6.54
CA ALA A 121 26.13 -37.67 -6.88
C ALA A 121 25.66 -38.56 -8.06
N VAL A 122 24.35 -38.68 -8.31
CA VAL A 122 23.82 -39.36 -9.52
C VAL A 122 24.07 -38.49 -10.75
N LEU A 123 23.80 -37.19 -10.65
CA LEU A 123 24.07 -36.23 -11.74
C LEU A 123 25.56 -36.25 -12.11
N ASP A 124 26.46 -36.25 -11.13
CA ASP A 124 27.92 -36.21 -11.34
C ASP A 124 28.51 -37.52 -11.87
N ALA A 125 28.03 -38.68 -11.41
CA ALA A 125 28.62 -39.98 -11.73
C ALA A 125 28.19 -40.55 -13.09
N ASP A 126 27.01 -40.15 -13.59
CA ASP A 126 26.37 -40.73 -14.78
C ASP A 126 26.07 -39.70 -15.88
N TYR A 127 26.89 -38.64 -15.97
CA TYR A 127 26.79 -37.62 -17.03
C TYR A 127 26.84 -38.27 -18.43
N GLY A 128 25.67 -38.40 -19.07
CA GLY A 128 25.50 -38.99 -20.41
C GLY A 128 24.82 -40.37 -20.48
N SER A 129 24.55 -41.02 -19.34
CA SER A 129 23.89 -42.35 -19.29
C SER A 129 22.35 -42.29 -19.28
N TYR A 130 21.77 -41.12 -19.00
CA TYR A 130 20.32 -40.90 -18.91
C TYR A 130 19.83 -39.82 -19.88
N PRO A 131 18.53 -39.81 -20.26
CA PRO A 131 17.96 -38.77 -21.11
C PRO A 131 18.12 -37.36 -20.51
N ALA A 132 18.55 -36.39 -21.33
CA ALA A 132 18.80 -35.02 -20.90
C ALA A 132 17.61 -34.36 -20.16
N ARG A 133 16.37 -34.69 -20.57
CA ARG A 133 15.16 -34.20 -19.90
C ARG A 133 15.07 -34.68 -18.44
N SER A 134 15.38 -35.94 -18.18
CA SER A 134 15.33 -36.51 -16.82
C SER A 134 16.46 -35.97 -15.95
N THR A 135 17.63 -35.72 -16.53
CA THR A 135 18.75 -35.04 -15.85
C THR A 135 18.36 -33.62 -15.46
N GLY A 136 17.78 -32.83 -16.37
CA GLY A 136 17.35 -31.45 -16.08
C GLY A 136 16.28 -31.39 -14.99
N GLN A 137 15.26 -32.25 -15.04
CA GLN A 137 14.24 -32.30 -13.98
C GLN A 137 14.80 -32.64 -12.59
N LEU A 138 15.85 -33.46 -12.54
CA LEU A 138 16.50 -33.81 -11.28
C LEU A 138 17.39 -32.67 -10.77
N ASP A 139 18.07 -31.96 -11.68
CA ASP A 139 18.86 -30.76 -11.38
C ASP A 139 17.96 -29.64 -10.83
N ASP A 140 16.86 -29.33 -11.53
CA ASP A 140 15.84 -28.36 -11.09
C ASP A 140 15.30 -28.70 -9.69
N PHE A 141 15.08 -29.99 -9.40
CA PHE A 141 14.59 -30.43 -8.10
C PHE A 141 15.66 -30.28 -6.99
N VAL A 142 16.93 -30.57 -7.28
CA VAL A 142 18.03 -30.33 -6.33
C VAL A 142 18.18 -28.84 -6.04
N ASP A 143 18.13 -27.99 -7.07
CA ASP A 143 18.19 -26.54 -6.92
C ASP A 143 17.00 -25.98 -6.14
N THR A 144 15.81 -26.57 -6.31
CA THR A 144 14.62 -26.22 -5.51
C THR A 144 14.84 -26.52 -4.03
N ILE A 145 15.35 -27.73 -3.70
CA ILE A 145 15.68 -28.09 -2.32
C ILE A 145 16.69 -27.11 -1.74
N GLU A 146 17.76 -26.80 -2.46
CA GLU A 146 18.81 -25.90 -1.98
C GLU A 146 18.31 -24.47 -1.79
N THR A 147 17.49 -23.97 -2.72
CA THR A 147 16.87 -22.64 -2.62
C THR A 147 15.97 -22.55 -1.40
N GLU A 148 15.05 -23.50 -1.24
CA GLU A 148 14.11 -23.51 -0.11
C GLU A 148 14.81 -23.64 1.25
N LEU A 149 15.93 -24.36 1.33
CA LEU A 149 16.73 -24.47 2.55
C LEU A 149 17.47 -23.16 2.91
N THR A 150 17.68 -22.26 1.93
CA THR A 150 18.41 -21.00 2.14
C THR A 150 17.53 -19.78 2.33
N MET A 151 16.30 -19.81 1.82
CA MET A 151 15.37 -18.67 1.93
C MET A 151 14.85 -18.52 3.36
N THR A 152 14.92 -17.30 3.86
CA THR A 152 14.24 -16.93 5.11
C THR A 152 12.74 -16.76 4.90
N GLU A 153 11.95 -16.92 5.97
CA GLU A 153 10.50 -16.65 5.94
C GLU A 153 10.17 -15.24 5.41
N HIS A 154 11.02 -14.25 5.72
CA HIS A 154 10.89 -12.89 5.22
C HIS A 154 11.04 -12.81 3.69
N GLU A 155 12.06 -13.46 3.13
CA GLU A 155 12.30 -13.47 1.67
C GLU A 155 11.16 -14.17 0.92
N ARG A 156 10.63 -15.27 1.45
CA ARG A 156 9.45 -15.94 0.86
C ARG A 156 8.22 -15.04 0.90
N ASN A 157 8.00 -14.33 2.00
CA ASN A 157 6.89 -13.40 2.14
C ASN A 157 6.97 -12.24 1.14
N GLU A 158 8.15 -11.64 0.98
CA GLU A 158 8.36 -10.57 0.00
C GLU A 158 8.22 -11.07 -1.44
N ALA A 159 8.71 -12.28 -1.76
CA ALA A 159 8.51 -12.89 -3.07
C ALA A 159 7.02 -13.12 -3.38
N ALA A 160 6.25 -13.62 -2.42
CA ALA A 160 4.81 -13.81 -2.56
C ALA A 160 4.04 -12.49 -2.77
N LYS A 161 4.44 -11.41 -2.09
CA LYS A 161 3.86 -10.07 -2.34
C LYS A 161 4.19 -9.55 -3.74
N ALA A 162 5.42 -9.78 -4.21
CA ALA A 162 5.83 -9.37 -5.54
C ALA A 162 5.05 -10.12 -6.63
N GLU A 163 4.84 -11.43 -6.45
CA GLU A 163 4.00 -12.24 -7.34
C GLU A 163 2.56 -11.73 -7.34
N LEU A 164 1.96 -11.47 -6.16
CA LEU A 164 0.64 -10.89 -6.06
C LEU A 164 0.54 -9.53 -6.78
N TYR A 165 1.55 -8.67 -6.65
CA TYR A 165 1.59 -7.39 -7.36
C TYR A 165 1.59 -7.57 -8.87
N VAL A 166 2.33 -8.56 -9.39
CA VAL A 166 2.36 -8.87 -10.83
C VAL A 166 1.00 -9.40 -11.29
N ASP A 167 0.37 -10.29 -10.52
CA ASP A 167 -0.93 -10.86 -10.84
C ASP A 167 -2.04 -9.79 -10.94
N TYR A 168 -1.98 -8.77 -10.07
CA TYR A 168 -2.96 -7.68 -10.03
C TYR A 168 -2.47 -6.38 -10.68
N TYR A 169 -1.39 -6.43 -11.47
CA TYR A 169 -0.76 -5.22 -12.02
C TYR A 169 -1.73 -4.39 -12.86
N ASP A 170 -2.44 -5.04 -13.78
CA ASP A 170 -3.36 -4.36 -14.70
C ASP A 170 -4.55 -3.73 -13.95
N ASP A 171 -5.13 -4.46 -12.99
CA ASP A 171 -6.23 -3.98 -12.15
C ASP A 171 -5.79 -2.77 -11.30
N LEU A 172 -4.61 -2.85 -10.68
CA LEU A 172 -4.05 -1.74 -9.90
C LEU A 172 -3.75 -0.53 -10.79
N ALA A 173 -3.24 -0.75 -12.00
CA ALA A 173 -2.95 0.31 -12.95
C ALA A 173 -4.23 1.01 -13.41
N GLU A 174 -5.30 0.28 -13.71
CA GLU A 174 -6.60 0.83 -14.09
C GLU A 174 -7.21 1.65 -12.95
N VAL A 175 -7.29 1.09 -11.75
CA VAL A 175 -7.86 1.78 -10.58
C VAL A 175 -7.04 3.02 -10.22
N THR A 176 -5.70 2.93 -10.29
CA THR A 176 -4.83 4.09 -10.06
C THR A 176 -5.05 5.17 -11.12
N ALA A 177 -5.13 4.81 -12.41
CA ALA A 177 -5.35 5.78 -13.48
C ALA A 177 -6.72 6.49 -13.35
N ALA A 178 -7.78 5.74 -13.01
CA ALA A 178 -9.10 6.33 -12.74
C ALA A 178 -9.05 7.29 -11.54
N PHE A 179 -8.35 6.90 -10.46
CA PHE A 179 -8.17 7.75 -9.30
C PHE A 179 -7.39 9.04 -9.63
N GLU A 180 -6.27 8.95 -10.34
CA GLU A 180 -5.48 10.12 -10.76
C GLU A 180 -6.30 11.06 -11.66
N SER A 181 -7.16 10.51 -12.53
CA SER A 181 -8.05 11.30 -13.37
C SER A 181 -9.03 12.12 -12.53
N GLU A 182 -9.73 11.49 -11.59
CA GLU A 182 -10.68 12.18 -10.71
C GLU A 182 -10.00 13.21 -9.80
N TRP A 183 -8.76 12.91 -9.36
CA TRP A 183 -7.95 13.87 -8.61
C TRP A 183 -7.54 15.08 -9.44
N GLY A 184 -7.18 14.87 -10.70
CA GLY A 184 -6.96 15.95 -11.67
C GLY A 184 -8.22 16.78 -11.87
N ASP A 185 -9.37 16.14 -12.07
CA ASP A 185 -10.65 16.83 -12.25
C ASP A 185 -11.09 17.63 -11.01
N LEU A 186 -10.72 17.18 -9.79
CA LEU A 186 -10.86 17.97 -8.58
C LEU A 186 -10.01 19.24 -8.66
N ILE A 187 -8.71 19.13 -8.97
CA ILE A 187 -7.78 20.28 -9.02
C ILE A 187 -8.18 21.29 -10.11
N ASP A 188 -8.64 20.80 -11.26
CA ASP A 188 -8.99 21.62 -12.42
C ASP A 188 -10.41 22.19 -12.33
N GLY A 189 -11.28 21.59 -11.51
CA GLY A 189 -12.70 21.90 -11.43
C GLY A 189 -13.23 22.34 -10.07
N TRP A 190 -12.41 22.42 -9.02
CA TRP A 190 -12.90 22.65 -7.64
C TRP A 190 -13.74 23.92 -7.51
N GLY A 191 -13.40 25.01 -8.22
CA GLY A 191 -14.12 26.28 -8.11
C GLY A 191 -15.55 26.17 -8.64
N ARG A 192 -15.74 25.41 -9.74
CA ARG A 192 -17.07 25.12 -10.29
C ARG A 192 -17.87 24.18 -9.38
N ARG A 193 -17.21 23.15 -8.84
CA ARG A 193 -17.85 22.21 -7.89
C ARG A 193 -18.27 22.93 -6.60
N LEU A 194 -17.41 23.80 -6.08
CA LEU A 194 -17.70 24.66 -4.92
C LEU A 194 -18.92 25.54 -5.17
N ALA A 195 -19.05 26.16 -6.33
CA ALA A 195 -20.22 26.98 -6.67
C ALA A 195 -21.56 26.21 -6.59
N GLY A 196 -21.54 24.91 -6.90
CA GLY A 196 -22.71 24.04 -6.78
C GLY A 196 -22.99 23.59 -5.34
N ALA A 197 -21.95 23.47 -4.51
CA ALA A 197 -22.06 23.05 -3.12
C ALA A 197 -22.40 24.20 -2.16
N LEU A 198 -21.96 25.42 -2.48
CA LEU A 198 -22.13 26.60 -1.62
C LEU A 198 -23.47 27.30 -1.89
N GLY A 199 -24.33 27.39 -0.86
CA GLY A 199 -25.62 28.06 -0.97
C GLY A 199 -25.47 29.53 -1.35
N GLY A 200 -25.99 29.92 -2.52
CA GLY A 200 -26.01 31.32 -2.97
C GLY A 200 -24.79 31.77 -3.77
N ALA A 201 -23.79 30.90 -4.00
CA ALA A 201 -22.70 31.18 -4.93
C ALA A 201 -23.19 31.19 -6.38
N ARG A 202 -22.59 32.04 -7.22
CA ARG A 202 -22.87 32.08 -8.66
C ARG A 202 -21.59 32.18 -9.47
N LEU A 203 -21.49 31.40 -10.55
CA LEU A 203 -20.43 31.56 -11.54
C LEU A 203 -20.66 32.81 -12.37
N VAL A 204 -19.59 33.58 -12.61
CA VAL A 204 -19.63 34.82 -13.38
C VAL A 204 -18.60 34.75 -14.50
N GLU A 205 -19.05 34.91 -15.75
CA GLU A 205 -18.18 34.80 -16.94
C GLU A 205 -17.51 36.13 -17.30
N ASP A 206 -18.23 37.25 -17.15
CA ASP A 206 -17.74 38.58 -17.51
C ASP A 206 -18.16 39.60 -16.42
N PRO A 207 -17.40 39.67 -15.31
CA PRO A 207 -17.73 40.59 -14.24
C PRO A 207 -17.38 42.04 -14.64
N ASP A 208 -18.39 42.91 -14.59
CA ASP A 208 -18.24 44.34 -14.92
C ASP A 208 -17.12 45.02 -14.14
N GLY A 209 -16.23 45.72 -14.86
CA GLY A 209 -15.16 46.53 -14.26
C GLY A 209 -13.95 45.74 -13.76
N LEU A 210 -13.86 44.45 -14.07
CA LEU A 210 -12.74 43.58 -13.73
C LEU A 210 -11.96 43.12 -14.98
N PRO A 211 -10.67 42.76 -14.85
CA PRO A 211 -9.92 42.17 -15.95
C PRO A 211 -10.56 40.86 -16.45
N PRO A 212 -10.28 40.42 -17.70
CA PRO A 212 -10.72 39.12 -18.17
C PRO A 212 -10.23 37.99 -17.26
N VAL A 213 -11.15 37.11 -16.87
CA VAL A 213 -10.83 35.92 -16.08
C VAL A 213 -10.10 34.92 -16.99
N PRO A 214 -8.92 34.42 -16.61
CA PRO A 214 -8.20 33.44 -17.40
C PRO A 214 -9.00 32.14 -17.57
N GLU A 215 -8.91 31.49 -18.73
CA GLU A 215 -9.74 30.32 -19.08
C GLU A 215 -9.66 29.15 -18.08
N SER A 216 -8.50 28.98 -17.44
CA SER A 216 -8.29 27.96 -16.41
C SER A 216 -9.02 28.26 -15.11
N ASP A 217 -9.22 29.54 -14.79
CA ASP A 217 -9.76 30.00 -13.51
C ASP A 217 -11.27 30.23 -13.61
N VAL A 218 -11.95 30.36 -12.47
CA VAL A 218 -13.37 30.75 -12.44
C VAL A 218 -13.62 31.87 -11.44
N MET A 219 -14.63 32.69 -11.69
CA MET A 219 -15.06 33.75 -10.79
C MET A 219 -16.38 33.38 -10.13
N LEU A 220 -16.44 33.53 -8.81
CA LEU A 220 -17.65 33.36 -8.01
C LEU A 220 -18.15 34.70 -7.50
N GLU A 221 -19.44 34.93 -7.59
CA GLU A 221 -20.15 35.96 -6.83
C GLU A 221 -20.62 35.32 -5.53
N LEU A 222 -20.10 35.82 -4.40
CA LEU A 222 -20.50 35.39 -3.04
C LEU A 222 -21.21 36.55 -2.33
N SER A 223 -22.20 36.22 -1.49
CA SER A 223 -22.91 37.20 -0.67
C SER A 223 -22.04 37.68 0.50
N ASP A 224 -22.12 38.97 0.82
CA ASP A 224 -21.44 39.56 1.99
C ASP A 224 -22.41 40.09 3.07
N GLY A 225 -23.68 39.69 3.01
CA GLY A 225 -24.66 39.99 4.06
C GLY A 225 -25.30 41.39 4.01
N GLU A 226 -24.73 42.35 3.27
CA GLU A 226 -25.21 43.74 3.22
C GLU A 226 -25.77 44.16 1.83
N ASP A 227 -26.43 43.24 1.12
CA ASP A 227 -26.84 43.41 -0.30
C ASP A 227 -25.67 43.73 -1.26
N ARG A 228 -24.43 43.72 -0.75
CA ARG A 228 -23.24 43.86 -1.54
C ARG A 228 -22.81 42.46 -2.00
N ARG A 229 -22.28 42.44 -3.21
CA ARG A 229 -21.88 41.23 -3.90
C ARG A 229 -20.41 41.38 -4.21
N ARG A 230 -19.62 40.39 -3.80
CA ARG A 230 -18.17 40.40 -3.99
C ARG A 230 -17.78 39.28 -4.93
N TYR A 231 -16.84 39.58 -5.80
CA TYR A 231 -16.27 38.62 -6.73
C TYR A 231 -15.04 37.94 -6.12
N TRP A 232 -14.96 36.63 -6.29
CA TRP A 232 -13.91 35.76 -5.76
C TRP A 232 -13.34 34.90 -6.88
N LEU A 233 -12.06 35.10 -7.18
CA LEU A 233 -11.33 34.32 -8.16
C LEU A 233 -10.90 32.99 -7.54
N CYS A 234 -11.39 31.89 -8.10
CA CYS A 234 -10.91 30.54 -7.86
C CYS A 234 -9.78 30.23 -8.85
N ARG A 235 -8.54 30.22 -8.38
CA ARG A 235 -7.40 29.74 -9.16
C ARG A 235 -7.33 28.22 -9.10
N GLN A 236 -8.09 27.60 -9.98
CA GLN A 236 -8.06 26.16 -10.23
C GLN A 236 -7.00 25.84 -11.31
N ALA A 237 -6.69 24.55 -11.50
CA ALA A 237 -5.63 24.09 -12.42
C ALA A 237 -4.25 24.71 -12.14
N SER A 238 -3.97 25.04 -10.87
CA SER A 238 -2.81 25.82 -10.42
C SER A 238 -1.78 24.98 -9.66
N GLY A 239 -1.78 23.66 -9.88
CA GLY A 239 -0.92 22.69 -9.20
C GLY A 239 -1.17 22.68 -7.69
N ASP A 240 -0.13 22.97 -6.90
CA ASP A 240 -0.15 22.91 -5.43
C ASP A 240 -0.97 24.01 -4.73
N TRP A 241 -1.59 24.93 -5.48
CA TRP A 241 -2.02 26.22 -4.96
C TRP A 241 -3.44 26.60 -5.38
N SER A 242 -4.45 25.90 -4.84
CA SER A 242 -5.87 26.20 -5.10
C SER A 242 -6.33 27.43 -4.31
N TRP A 243 -6.07 28.61 -4.85
CA TRP A 243 -6.38 29.89 -4.22
C TRP A 243 -7.81 30.35 -4.46
N LEU A 244 -8.40 30.95 -3.43
CA LEU A 244 -9.64 31.72 -3.45
C LEU A 244 -9.32 33.17 -3.07
N PHE A 245 -9.26 34.06 -4.06
CA PHE A 245 -8.95 35.47 -3.86
C PHE A 245 -10.21 36.32 -4.01
N PRO A 246 -10.59 37.15 -3.02
CA PRO A 246 -11.51 38.23 -3.33
C PRO A 246 -10.78 39.25 -4.20
N THR A 247 -11.48 39.84 -5.16
CA THR A 247 -10.88 40.76 -6.14
C THR A 247 -10.25 42.00 -5.52
N ASP A 248 -10.63 42.33 -4.28
CA ASP A 248 -10.07 43.46 -3.53
C ASP A 248 -8.78 43.12 -2.78
N TRP A 249 -8.42 41.84 -2.60
CA TRP A 249 -7.21 41.44 -1.87
C TRP A 249 -6.05 41.02 -2.76
N TRP A 250 -6.20 41.10 -4.08
CA TRP A 250 -5.10 40.90 -5.02
C TRP A 250 -5.01 42.08 -5.99
N ARG A 251 -4.24 43.09 -5.60
CA ARG A 251 -4.17 44.37 -6.32
C ARG A 251 -2.74 44.72 -6.71
N HIS A 252 -2.60 45.36 -7.86
CA HIS A 252 -1.34 45.95 -8.28
C HIS A 252 -0.90 47.03 -7.29
N GLY A 253 0.40 47.09 -6.98
CA GLY A 253 0.95 48.02 -5.99
C GLY A 253 0.70 49.49 -6.37
N GLU A 254 0.95 49.84 -7.63
CA GLU A 254 0.92 51.24 -8.09
C GLU A 254 -0.41 51.72 -8.70
N ARG A 255 -1.09 50.85 -9.46
CA ARG A 255 -2.27 51.21 -10.27
C ARG A 255 -3.58 51.08 -9.51
N ASP A 256 -3.52 50.48 -8.34
CA ASP A 256 -4.67 50.14 -7.50
C ASP A 256 -5.81 49.47 -8.27
N GLU A 257 -5.47 48.49 -9.10
CA GLU A 257 -6.43 47.68 -9.85
C GLU A 257 -6.28 46.19 -9.49
N PRO A 258 -7.36 45.39 -9.54
CA PRO A 258 -7.28 43.93 -9.38
C PRO A 258 -6.34 43.31 -10.42
N VAL A 259 -5.53 42.36 -10.00
CA VAL A 259 -4.66 41.56 -10.88
C VAL A 259 -4.87 40.09 -10.63
N TYR A 260 -4.86 39.28 -11.69
CA TYR A 260 -5.10 37.84 -11.61
C TYR A 260 -3.86 37.00 -11.94
N ARG A 261 -2.73 37.68 -12.15
CA ARG A 261 -1.44 37.07 -12.43
C ARG A 261 -0.37 37.76 -11.58
N ASN A 262 0.82 37.18 -11.57
CA ASN A 262 1.93 37.61 -10.72
C ASN A 262 2.60 38.89 -11.22
N ASP A 263 1.82 39.83 -11.74
CA ASP A 263 2.30 41.13 -12.21
C ASP A 263 2.73 41.92 -10.97
N GLY A 264 4.03 42.13 -10.84
CA GLY A 264 4.66 42.80 -9.71
C GLY A 264 4.82 44.31 -9.96
N PRO A 265 4.89 45.12 -8.89
CA PRO A 265 4.63 44.75 -7.49
C PRO A 265 3.12 44.54 -7.24
N ASN A 266 2.75 43.62 -6.35
CA ASN A 266 1.34 43.42 -5.97
C ASN A 266 1.19 43.15 -4.46
N THR A 267 -0.03 43.27 -3.96
CA THR A 267 -0.36 42.93 -2.57
C THR A 267 -1.43 41.86 -2.61
N ARG A 268 -1.15 40.70 -1.99
CA ARG A 268 -1.98 39.51 -2.13
C ARG A 268 -2.19 38.74 -0.85
N VAL A 269 -3.45 38.69 -0.44
CA VAL A 269 -3.95 37.85 0.64
C VAL A 269 -5.13 37.08 0.09
N GLY A 270 -5.22 35.79 0.39
CA GLY A 270 -6.32 34.97 -0.07
C GLY A 270 -6.46 33.70 0.73
N PHE A 271 -7.63 33.10 0.65
CA PHE A 271 -7.82 31.76 1.17
C PHE A 271 -7.25 30.74 0.20
N LEU A 272 -6.89 29.55 0.68
CA LEU A 272 -6.49 28.44 -0.19
C LEU A 272 -6.66 27.10 0.50
N HIS A 273 -6.77 26.07 -0.33
CA HIS A 273 -6.53 24.68 0.01
C HIS A 273 -5.45 24.12 -0.94
N ARG A 274 -4.84 22.97 -0.62
CA ARG A 274 -3.73 22.41 -1.41
C ARG A 274 -3.93 20.94 -1.75
N PRO A 275 -4.93 20.59 -2.57
CA PRO A 275 -5.26 19.19 -2.86
C PRO A 275 -4.05 18.41 -3.40
N ALA A 276 -3.22 19.01 -4.27
CA ALA A 276 -2.02 18.32 -4.75
C ALA A 276 -0.94 18.11 -3.65
N ALA A 277 -0.74 19.10 -2.76
CA ALA A 277 0.31 19.03 -1.74
C ALA A 277 -0.12 18.29 -0.46
N ASP A 278 -1.41 18.32 -0.14
CA ASP A 278 -2.00 17.73 1.06
C ASP A 278 -2.63 16.35 0.75
N ARG A 279 -2.28 15.74 -0.39
CA ARG A 279 -2.85 14.47 -0.88
C ARG A 279 -2.77 13.34 0.15
N ASP A 280 -1.61 13.15 0.77
CA ASP A 280 -1.41 12.10 1.77
C ASP A 280 -2.30 12.33 3.00
N THR A 281 -2.43 13.58 3.45
CA THR A 281 -3.33 13.96 4.56
C THR A 281 -4.80 13.69 4.20
N VAL A 282 -5.21 14.01 2.98
CA VAL A 282 -6.59 13.76 2.51
C VAL A 282 -6.88 12.26 2.39
N LEU A 283 -5.91 11.46 1.96
CA LEU A 283 -6.10 10.02 1.79
C LEU A 283 -5.99 9.24 3.10
N GLY A 284 -5.01 9.59 3.94
CA GLY A 284 -4.72 8.92 5.20
C GLY A 284 -5.60 9.40 6.35
N ASP A 285 -5.64 10.72 6.57
CA ASP A 285 -6.31 11.32 7.74
C ASP A 285 -7.74 11.77 7.44
N ARG A 286 -8.16 11.75 6.16
CA ARG A 286 -9.47 12.27 5.70
C ARG A 286 -9.70 13.72 6.13
N ASN A 287 -8.68 14.56 6.02
CA ASN A 287 -8.74 15.95 6.43
C ASN A 287 -8.45 16.92 5.28
N LEU A 288 -9.27 17.98 5.21
CA LEU A 288 -9.02 19.17 4.43
C LEU A 288 -8.37 20.24 5.31
N THR A 289 -7.22 20.75 4.88
CA THR A 289 -6.63 21.95 5.50
C THR A 289 -6.95 23.20 4.67
N PHE A 290 -7.55 24.19 5.31
CA PHE A 290 -7.94 25.46 4.73
C PHE A 290 -7.12 26.58 5.37
N TYR A 291 -6.54 27.46 4.56
CA TYR A 291 -5.64 28.50 5.05
C TYR A 291 -6.11 29.89 4.64
N LEU A 292 -5.85 30.89 5.48
CA LEU A 292 -5.68 32.27 5.02
C LEU A 292 -4.19 32.52 4.85
N ARG A 293 -3.77 32.86 3.63
CA ARG A 293 -2.36 33.07 3.32
C ARG A 293 -2.09 34.48 2.82
N ASN A 294 -1.13 35.13 3.47
CA ASN A 294 -0.45 36.34 3.04
C ASN A 294 0.76 35.94 2.20
N ALA A 295 0.77 36.24 0.89
CA ALA A 295 1.77 35.66 0.01
C ALA A 295 3.08 36.50 0.00
N PRO A 296 4.25 35.87 0.22
CA PRO A 296 5.54 36.58 0.34
C PRO A 296 6.00 37.24 -0.96
N SER A 297 5.54 36.75 -2.11
CA SER A 297 5.95 37.19 -3.44
C SER A 297 5.21 38.45 -3.92
N GLY A 298 4.45 39.12 -3.06
CA GLY A 298 3.71 40.34 -3.42
C GLY A 298 4.56 41.60 -3.36
N ASN A 299 4.92 42.01 -2.14
CA ASN A 299 5.61 43.25 -1.83
C ASN A 299 6.35 43.09 -0.48
N GLU A 300 7.61 43.50 -0.44
CA GLU A 300 8.52 43.26 0.70
C GLU A 300 8.11 44.00 1.97
N ASP A 301 7.41 45.12 1.85
CA ASP A 301 6.92 45.93 2.98
C ASP A 301 5.52 45.47 3.41
N PHE A 302 4.62 45.18 2.46
CA PHE A 302 3.27 44.70 2.73
C PHE A 302 3.29 43.37 3.50
N TYR A 303 4.12 42.43 3.05
CA TYR A 303 4.13 41.07 3.57
C TYR A 303 4.36 41.00 5.11
N PRO A 304 5.44 41.56 5.68
CA PRO A 304 5.62 41.55 7.13
C PRO A 304 4.60 42.43 7.87
N ALA A 305 4.19 43.56 7.28
CA ALA A 305 3.30 44.52 7.93
C ALA A 305 1.86 43.97 8.06
N PHE A 306 1.31 43.35 7.01
CA PHE A 306 0.00 42.68 7.07
C PHE A 306 0.00 41.58 8.13
N ALA A 307 1.01 40.70 8.11
CA ALA A 307 1.10 39.61 9.08
C ALA A 307 1.19 40.12 10.53
N GLN A 308 1.93 41.20 10.78
CA GLN A 308 2.03 41.77 12.12
C GLN A 308 0.69 42.32 12.61
N ARG A 309 -0.01 43.10 11.77
CA ARG A 309 -1.33 43.65 12.10
C ARG A 309 -2.34 42.52 12.33
N PHE A 310 -2.42 41.58 11.40
CA PHE A 310 -3.34 40.45 11.46
C PHE A 310 -3.17 39.60 12.71
N ASN A 311 -1.92 39.27 13.07
CA ASN A 311 -1.64 38.46 14.26
C ASN A 311 -1.84 39.23 15.59
N SER A 312 -1.86 40.56 15.56
CA SER A 312 -2.05 41.40 16.75
C SER A 312 -3.50 41.86 16.96
N ASP A 313 -4.35 41.72 15.94
CA ASP A 313 -5.74 42.19 15.98
C ASP A 313 -6.60 41.29 16.88
N LYS A 314 -7.30 41.87 17.86
CA LYS A 314 -8.20 41.11 18.75
C LYS A 314 -9.53 40.76 18.09
N GLY A 315 -10.05 41.63 17.23
CA GLY A 315 -11.29 41.37 16.50
C GLY A 315 -11.17 40.18 15.56
N VAL A 316 -10.00 39.98 14.94
CA VAL A 316 -9.71 38.75 14.18
C VAL A 316 -9.85 37.52 15.07
N GLN A 317 -9.29 37.55 16.29
CA GLN A 317 -9.37 36.42 17.23
C GLN A 317 -10.81 36.09 17.62
N ASP A 318 -11.59 37.13 17.90
CA ASP A 318 -12.96 37.02 18.38
C ASP A 318 -13.92 36.52 17.27
N ALA A 319 -13.54 36.71 16.00
CA ALA A 319 -14.30 36.29 14.82
C ALA A 319 -13.85 34.95 14.21
N LEU A 320 -12.87 34.24 14.79
CA LEU A 320 -12.42 32.95 14.24
C LEU A 320 -13.47 31.85 14.46
N PRO A 321 -13.74 31.00 13.46
CA PRO A 321 -14.48 29.77 13.66
C PRO A 321 -13.77 28.84 14.67
N ASP A 322 -14.54 27.96 15.33
CA ASP A 322 -14.05 27.08 16.39
C ASP A 322 -12.88 26.15 15.95
N ARG A 323 -12.85 25.79 14.67
CA ARG A 323 -11.86 24.86 14.08
C ARG A 323 -10.61 25.57 13.52
N THR A 324 -10.45 26.85 13.83
CA THR A 324 -9.45 27.71 13.19
C THR A 324 -8.38 28.17 14.15
N GLU A 325 -7.13 27.98 13.76
CA GLU A 325 -5.97 28.40 14.53
C GLU A 325 -5.25 29.58 13.89
N ARG A 326 -4.92 30.58 14.71
CA ARG A 326 -4.02 31.68 14.37
C ARG A 326 -2.66 31.48 15.04
N ARG A 327 -1.72 30.89 14.30
CA ARG A 327 -0.41 30.44 14.84
C ARG A 327 0.68 31.52 14.90
N GLY A 328 0.37 32.79 14.64
CA GLY A 328 1.38 33.86 14.64
C GLY A 328 2.38 33.81 13.48
N ARG A 329 2.12 33.00 12.44
CA ARG A 329 2.99 32.85 11.27
C ARG A 329 2.82 34.04 10.31
N LYS A 330 3.83 34.28 9.47
CA LYS A 330 3.78 35.36 8.46
C LYS A 330 3.04 35.01 7.17
N SER A 331 3.19 33.76 6.70
CA SER A 331 2.56 33.30 5.45
C SER A 331 1.16 32.77 5.68
N ASN A 332 1.02 31.57 6.25
CA ASN A 332 -0.28 31.00 6.61
C ASN A 332 -0.71 31.60 7.95
N VAL A 333 -1.37 32.75 7.89
CA VAL A 333 -1.78 33.49 9.09
C VAL A 333 -2.95 32.83 9.80
N LEU A 334 -3.79 32.09 9.07
CA LEU A 334 -4.80 31.16 9.61
C LEU A 334 -4.65 29.78 8.99
N GLU A 335 -5.03 28.76 9.77
CA GLU A 335 -5.09 27.35 9.40
C GLU A 335 -6.32 26.74 10.08
N ALA A 336 -7.17 26.08 9.31
CA ALA A 336 -8.37 25.39 9.79
C ALA A 336 -8.42 23.98 9.21
N THR A 337 -8.98 23.03 9.94
CA THR A 337 -9.06 21.63 9.53
C THR A 337 -10.51 21.17 9.53
N TYR A 338 -10.91 20.49 8.44
CA TYR A 338 -12.25 19.96 8.24
C TYR A 338 -12.19 18.48 7.89
N ASP A 339 -13.03 17.69 8.54
CA ASP A 339 -13.17 16.27 8.24
C ASP A 339 -13.81 16.09 6.86
N ILE A 340 -13.32 15.11 6.10
CA ILE A 340 -13.84 14.71 4.80
C ILE A 340 -14.69 13.47 5.00
N ASP A 341 -15.99 13.67 5.24
CA ASP A 341 -16.94 12.59 5.52
C ASP A 341 -17.38 11.86 4.24
N VAL A 342 -16.64 10.81 3.90
CA VAL A 342 -16.93 9.96 2.73
C VAL A 342 -18.21 9.15 2.93
N GLU A 343 -18.58 8.82 4.17
CA GLU A 343 -19.79 8.04 4.43
C GLU A 343 -21.05 8.86 4.18
N GLU A 344 -21.05 10.13 4.58
CA GLU A 344 -22.17 11.06 4.34
C GLU A 344 -22.35 11.38 2.85
N HIS A 345 -21.25 11.59 2.13
CA HIS A 345 -21.28 12.11 0.75
C HIS A 345 -21.07 11.04 -0.33
N GLY A 346 -20.77 9.80 0.03
CA GLY A 346 -20.68 8.63 -0.85
C GLY A 346 -19.34 8.44 -1.56
N ASP A 347 -18.64 9.53 -1.91
CA ASP A 347 -17.31 9.47 -2.51
C ASP A 347 -16.38 10.56 -1.98
N LEU A 348 -15.07 10.32 -2.10
CA LEU A 348 -14.03 11.20 -1.57
C LEU A 348 -14.07 12.61 -2.16
N PHE A 349 -14.34 12.74 -3.46
CA PHE A 349 -14.23 14.00 -4.17
C PHE A 349 -15.43 14.90 -3.89
N THR A 350 -16.63 14.32 -3.79
CA THR A 350 -17.83 15.01 -3.32
C THR A 350 -17.68 15.42 -1.86
N ALA A 351 -17.20 14.51 -1.00
CA ALA A 351 -16.93 14.82 0.41
C ALA A 351 -15.90 15.95 0.58
N TYR A 352 -14.84 15.94 -0.24
CA TYR A 352 -13.82 16.99 -0.22
C TYR A 352 -14.42 18.37 -0.54
N VAL A 353 -15.25 18.43 -1.59
CA VAL A 353 -15.91 19.68 -1.99
C VAL A 353 -16.90 20.14 -0.94
N ALA A 354 -17.63 19.22 -0.28
CA ALA A 354 -18.52 19.55 0.82
C ALA A 354 -17.76 20.13 2.03
N ALA A 355 -16.65 19.52 2.43
CA ALA A 355 -15.77 20.05 3.47
C ALA A 355 -15.22 21.44 3.10
N LEU A 356 -14.84 21.65 1.83
CA LEU A 356 -14.41 22.95 1.33
C LEU A 356 -15.53 23.99 1.36
N ALA A 357 -16.76 23.60 1.01
CA ALA A 357 -17.92 24.47 1.08
C ALA A 357 -18.20 24.92 2.52
N THR A 358 -18.13 24.01 3.49
CA THR A 358 -18.22 24.35 4.93
C THR A 358 -17.11 25.31 5.35
N ALA A 359 -15.86 25.05 4.94
CA ALA A 359 -14.73 25.92 5.26
C ALA A 359 -14.92 27.34 4.71
N VAL A 360 -15.36 27.46 3.46
CA VAL A 360 -15.65 28.74 2.82
C VAL A 360 -16.86 29.41 3.46
N ASP A 361 -17.90 28.68 3.83
CA ASP A 361 -19.07 29.26 4.50
C ASP A 361 -18.68 29.88 5.85
N GLU A 362 -18.01 29.12 6.72
CA GLU A 362 -17.63 29.55 8.07
C GLU A 362 -16.61 30.69 8.09
N HIS A 363 -15.78 30.82 7.06
CA HIS A 363 -14.73 31.85 7.00
C HIS A 363 -15.10 33.06 6.13
N VAL A 364 -15.98 32.88 5.14
CA VAL A 364 -16.23 33.87 4.10
C VAL A 364 -17.71 34.25 4.03
N VAL A 365 -18.60 33.28 3.79
CA VAL A 365 -20.01 33.58 3.48
C VAL A 365 -20.80 33.96 4.72
N SER A 366 -20.70 33.18 5.79
CA SER A 366 -21.44 33.43 7.03
C SER A 366 -20.69 34.34 8.01
N ASN A 367 -19.41 34.62 7.74
CA ASN A 367 -18.51 35.32 8.66
C ASN A 367 -18.05 36.68 8.12
N HIS A 368 -19.02 37.57 7.98
CA HIS A 368 -18.78 38.95 7.52
C HIS A 368 -17.88 39.75 8.45
N GLU A 369 -17.87 39.43 9.76
CA GLU A 369 -16.99 40.10 10.71
C GLU A 369 -15.52 39.79 10.42
N LEU A 370 -15.16 38.51 10.20
CA LEU A 370 -13.80 38.12 9.84
C LEU A 370 -13.36 38.75 8.51
N VAL A 371 -14.20 38.67 7.48
CA VAL A 371 -13.91 39.27 6.16
C VAL A 371 -13.71 40.78 6.29
N GLY A 372 -14.60 41.47 7.01
CA GLY A 372 -14.49 42.92 7.24
C GLY A 372 -13.24 43.33 8.03
N ARG A 373 -12.80 42.50 9.00
CA ARG A 373 -11.53 42.71 9.69
C ARG A 373 -10.34 42.54 8.76
N ILE A 374 -10.36 41.54 7.89
CA ILE A 374 -9.30 41.33 6.89
C ILE A 374 -9.26 42.51 5.91
N ASP A 375 -10.42 42.99 5.44
CA ASP A 375 -10.54 44.18 4.59
C ASP A 375 -9.87 45.41 5.21
N GLU A 376 -10.19 45.69 6.47
CA GLU A 376 -9.64 46.84 7.19
C GLU A 376 -8.11 46.72 7.34
N ILE A 377 -7.62 45.56 7.76
CA ILE A 377 -6.18 45.32 7.92
C ILE A 377 -5.45 45.41 6.57
N TYR A 378 -6.04 44.87 5.50
CA TYR A 378 -5.49 44.93 4.16
C TYR A 378 -5.38 46.38 3.68
N ARG A 379 -6.47 47.15 3.80
CA ARG A 379 -6.53 48.57 3.40
C ARG A 379 -5.54 49.42 4.18
N GLN A 380 -5.54 49.34 5.52
CA GLN A 380 -4.60 50.07 6.37
C GLN A 380 -3.15 49.73 6.02
N THR A 381 -2.86 48.45 5.76
CA THR A 381 -1.50 48.05 5.39
C THR A 381 -1.07 48.66 4.07
N ARG A 382 -1.96 48.78 3.08
CA ARG A 382 -1.65 49.38 1.78
C ARG A 382 -1.54 50.90 1.80
N GLU A 383 -2.34 51.59 2.61
CA GLU A 383 -2.28 53.05 2.75
C GLU A 383 -0.97 53.55 3.38
N GLU A 384 -0.25 52.66 4.07
CA GLU A 384 1.04 52.93 4.70
C GLU A 384 2.26 52.47 3.89
N LEU A 385 2.05 51.89 2.69
CA LEU A 385 3.11 51.61 1.70
C LEU A 385 3.39 52.86 0.87
#